data_AF-A0A929FBM1-F1
#
_entry.id   AF-A0A929FBM1-F1
#
_cell.length_a   1.000
_cell.length_b   1.000
_cell.length_c   1.000
_cell.angle_alpha   90.00
_cell.angle_beta   90.00
_cell.angle_gamma   90.00
#
_symmetry.space_group_name_H-M   'P 1'
#
loop_
_entity.id
_entity.type
_entity.pdbx_description
1 polymer ?
#
loop_
_entity_poly.entity_id
_entity_poly.type
_entity_poly.pdbx_seq_one_letter_code
_entity_poly.pdbx_strand_id
1 'polypeptide(L)'
;LSIASRPLKKLLRSYVDLDIGWSGSYTGDTYARAFMDYLRGLSESQLAQHLDQHYTAQYKDTYCLRYRPGQFTRLPNRYYTFHYGGIDFISIDSNTFNSPLPLSAGSAGENYRQQLSARLETLQQQKTDLLSIKVEQTQENEDPAAELIGKVEQIDEQIRDIEKQLETTTQTDQVDTEQLTWLRQTLIDSWLNPAVRGRILYFHHPPYVTEATKWNQSQTLAIRHRLRQVFAEVRQTVGEHLQNRAVVDLVINGHAHCLEHIRTCPSSLADANINYLICGGSGYSLRRQRSEGPEIKEVIEGTEKPVAKSHLFLGRHGQGSHRHRPYSCVRIDVDTTSSTEHGAPKLIVRPLIAEKYHGQWSQKEQTAIELT
;
A
#
# COMPACT_ATOMS: atom_id res chain seq x y z
N LEU A 1 19.26 24.47 -30.49
CA LEU A 1 19.21 23.14 -29.84
C LEU A 1 19.54 22.08 -30.89
N SER A 2 20.69 21.40 -30.74
CA SER A 2 21.39 20.66 -31.80
C SER A 2 20.68 19.38 -32.25
N ILE A 3 20.64 19.17 -33.57
CA ILE A 3 20.09 18.01 -34.29
C ILE A 3 20.85 16.70 -33.94
N ALA A 4 22.05 16.81 -33.36
CA ALA A 4 22.94 15.69 -33.06
C ALA A 4 22.48 14.75 -31.92
N SER A 5 21.50 15.14 -31.08
CA SER A 5 21.07 14.31 -29.94
C SER A 5 19.87 13.39 -30.22
N ARG A 6 19.27 13.47 -31.43
CA ARG A 6 18.09 12.66 -31.81
C ARG A 6 18.36 11.15 -31.98
N PRO A 7 19.48 10.68 -32.56
CA PRO A 7 19.74 9.26 -32.71
C PRO A 7 20.02 8.59 -31.35
N LEU A 8 20.76 9.26 -30.47
CA LEU A 8 21.05 8.77 -29.11
C LEU A 8 19.77 8.63 -28.27
N LYS A 9 18.85 9.61 -28.34
CA LYS A 9 17.52 9.54 -27.71
C LYS A 9 16.65 8.40 -28.25
N LYS A 10 16.76 8.07 -29.54
CA LYS A 10 16.03 6.95 -30.15
C LYS A 10 16.57 5.59 -29.69
N LEU A 11 17.89 5.46 -29.60
CA LEU A 11 18.57 4.26 -29.08
C LEU A 11 18.26 4.04 -27.59
N LEU A 12 18.31 5.12 -26.79
CA LEU A 12 17.93 5.10 -25.38
C LEU A 12 16.44 4.73 -25.19
N ARG A 13 15.54 5.18 -26.08
CA ARG A 13 14.13 4.74 -26.09
C ARG A 13 13.98 3.23 -26.35
N SER A 14 14.72 2.66 -27.30
CA SER A 14 14.63 1.22 -27.57
C SER A 14 15.17 0.33 -26.43
N TYR A 15 16.12 0.82 -25.63
CA TYR A 15 16.59 0.12 -24.40
C TYR A 15 15.69 0.36 -23.18
N VAL A 16 14.87 1.41 -23.23
CA VAL A 16 13.78 1.67 -22.27
C VAL A 16 12.61 0.72 -22.57
N ASP A 17 12.27 0.47 -23.84
CA ASP A 17 11.12 -0.36 -24.23
C ASP A 17 11.33 -1.89 -24.09
N LEU A 18 12.55 -2.36 -23.82
CA LEU A 18 12.84 -3.80 -23.73
C LEU A 18 12.46 -4.46 -22.40
N ASP A 19 12.16 -3.68 -21.34
CA ASP A 19 11.65 -4.22 -20.07
C ASP A 19 10.87 -3.20 -19.21
N ILE A 20 10.73 -1.94 -19.66
CA ILE A 20 9.93 -0.93 -18.94
C ILE A 20 8.50 -1.04 -19.46
N GLY A 21 7.74 -1.92 -18.83
CA GLY A 21 6.35 -2.26 -19.17
C GLY A 21 5.44 -1.05 -19.40
N TRP A 22 5.35 -0.60 -20.64
CA TRP A 22 4.17 0.07 -21.18
C TRP A 22 3.08 -0.95 -21.54
N SER A 23 3.46 -2.22 -21.67
CA SER A 23 2.55 -3.35 -21.52
C SER A 23 2.82 -3.93 -20.14
N GLY A 24 1.86 -3.86 -19.21
CA GLY A 24 1.90 -4.82 -18.10
C GLY A 24 2.04 -6.22 -18.70
N SER A 25 2.64 -7.17 -17.98
CA SER A 25 2.85 -8.55 -18.44
C SER A 25 1.55 -9.30 -18.79
N TYR A 26 0.40 -8.62 -18.85
CA TYR A 26 -0.98 -9.10 -18.85
C TYR A 26 -1.29 -10.05 -17.69
N THR A 27 -0.31 -10.39 -16.84
CA THR A 27 -0.47 -11.30 -15.70
C THR A 27 -1.45 -10.75 -14.67
N GLY A 28 -1.53 -9.43 -14.49
CA GLY A 28 -2.54 -8.81 -13.63
C GLY A 28 -3.96 -9.02 -14.14
N ASP A 29 -4.19 -8.85 -15.45
CA ASP A 29 -5.50 -9.10 -16.08
C ASP A 29 -5.81 -10.61 -16.10
N THR A 30 -4.82 -11.46 -16.36
CA THR A 30 -4.93 -12.92 -16.24
C THR A 30 -5.30 -13.34 -14.83
N TYR A 31 -4.63 -12.80 -13.80
CA TYR A 31 -4.97 -13.05 -12.40
C TYR A 31 -6.39 -12.57 -12.08
N ALA A 32 -6.75 -11.36 -12.52
CA ALA A 32 -8.08 -10.80 -12.28
C ALA A 32 -9.18 -11.67 -12.92
N ARG A 33 -8.99 -12.12 -14.16
CA ARG A 33 -9.93 -13.04 -14.84
C ARG A 33 -9.98 -14.42 -14.20
N ALA A 34 -8.85 -14.89 -13.67
CA ALA A 34 -8.76 -16.19 -13.03
C ALA A 34 -9.42 -16.20 -11.66
N PHE A 35 -9.20 -15.19 -10.82
CA PHE A 35 -9.54 -15.22 -9.39
C PHE A 35 -10.55 -14.17 -8.94
N MET A 36 -10.76 -13.08 -9.68
CA MET A 36 -11.70 -12.03 -9.32
C MET A 36 -13.00 -12.15 -10.11
N ASP A 37 -14.07 -11.60 -9.53
CA ASP A 37 -15.37 -11.46 -10.19
C ASP A 37 -15.28 -10.33 -11.22
N TYR A 38 -14.70 -10.65 -12.38
CA TYR A 38 -14.32 -9.67 -13.41
C TYR A 38 -15.52 -9.28 -14.29
N LEU A 39 -16.24 -8.24 -13.88
CA LEU A 39 -17.50 -7.81 -14.52
C LEU A 39 -17.33 -6.80 -15.68
N ARG A 40 -16.11 -6.30 -15.93
CA ARG A 40 -15.83 -5.17 -16.85
C ARG A 40 -16.31 -5.38 -18.30
N GLY A 41 -16.55 -6.62 -18.72
CA GLY A 41 -16.94 -6.97 -20.08
C GLY A 41 -18.39 -7.45 -20.26
N LEU A 42 -19.21 -7.44 -19.21
CA LEU A 42 -20.59 -7.91 -19.28
C LEU A 42 -21.52 -6.79 -19.77
N SER A 43 -22.45 -7.12 -20.67
CA SER A 43 -23.61 -6.25 -20.95
C SER A 43 -24.54 -6.19 -19.73
N GLU A 44 -25.48 -5.25 -19.69
CA GLU A 44 -26.46 -5.16 -18.59
C GLU A 44 -27.27 -6.45 -18.42
N SER A 45 -27.69 -7.08 -19.52
CA SER A 45 -28.41 -8.35 -19.48
C SER A 45 -27.55 -9.51 -18.96
N GLN A 46 -26.28 -9.56 -19.36
CA GLN A 46 -25.33 -10.55 -18.88
C GLN A 46 -24.98 -10.32 -17.42
N LEU A 47 -24.89 -9.06 -16.98
CA LEU A 47 -24.67 -8.69 -15.60
C LEU A 47 -25.83 -9.14 -14.72
N ALA A 48 -27.08 -8.83 -15.11
CA ALA A 48 -28.26 -9.28 -14.37
C ALA A 48 -28.27 -10.81 -14.23
N GLN A 49 -28.06 -11.53 -15.33
CA GLN A 49 -27.97 -12.99 -15.31
C GLN A 49 -26.82 -13.51 -14.43
N HIS A 50 -25.65 -12.86 -14.48
CA HIS A 50 -24.49 -13.21 -13.65
C HIS A 50 -24.79 -13.03 -12.17
N LEU A 51 -25.41 -11.91 -11.79
CA LEU A 51 -25.80 -11.62 -10.42
C LEU A 51 -26.81 -12.67 -9.93
N ASP A 52 -27.86 -12.98 -10.69
CA ASP A 52 -28.86 -13.99 -10.33
C ASP A 52 -28.23 -15.39 -10.14
N GLN A 53 -27.25 -15.74 -10.97
CA GLN A 53 -26.59 -17.05 -10.93
C GLN A 53 -25.57 -17.19 -9.79
N HIS A 54 -24.82 -16.14 -9.48
CA HIS A 54 -23.66 -16.23 -8.60
C HIS A 54 -23.86 -15.58 -7.22
N TYR A 55 -24.72 -14.56 -7.11
CA TYR A 55 -24.98 -13.83 -5.86
C TYR A 55 -26.13 -14.50 -5.09
N THR A 56 -25.91 -15.73 -4.64
CA THR A 56 -26.95 -16.60 -4.05
C THR A 56 -26.93 -16.65 -2.52
N ALA A 57 -25.95 -16.02 -1.87
CA ALA A 57 -25.96 -15.84 -0.41
C ALA A 57 -26.67 -14.54 -0.04
N GLN A 58 -27.17 -14.45 1.18
CA GLN A 58 -27.73 -13.21 1.73
C GLN A 58 -26.92 -12.77 2.95
N TYR A 59 -26.66 -11.48 3.04
CA TYR A 59 -26.08 -10.83 4.21
C TYR A 59 -26.82 -9.50 4.42
N LYS A 60 -27.45 -9.33 5.59
CA LYS A 60 -28.28 -8.15 5.91
C LYS A 60 -29.25 -7.79 4.78
N ASP A 61 -30.05 -8.78 4.38
CA ASP A 61 -31.07 -8.66 3.32
C ASP A 61 -30.52 -8.27 1.92
N THR A 62 -29.20 -8.33 1.73
CA THR A 62 -28.54 -8.07 0.44
C THR A 62 -27.93 -9.35 -0.12
N TYR A 63 -28.07 -9.57 -1.42
CA TYR A 63 -27.46 -10.71 -2.10
C TYR A 63 -25.96 -10.53 -2.30
N CYS A 64 -25.18 -11.59 -2.06
CA CYS A 64 -23.73 -11.57 -2.15
C CYS A 64 -23.15 -12.90 -2.69
N LEU A 65 -21.89 -12.86 -3.11
CA LEU A 65 -21.13 -14.06 -3.47
C LEU A 65 -21.00 -15.00 -2.27
N ARG A 66 -21.25 -16.29 -2.51
CA ARG A 66 -21.09 -17.32 -1.48
C ARG A 66 -19.68 -17.91 -1.52
N TYR A 67 -18.83 -17.51 -0.59
CA TYR A 67 -17.56 -18.22 -0.36
C TYR A 67 -17.79 -19.59 0.28
N ARG A 68 -17.16 -20.62 -0.29
CA ARG A 68 -17.19 -21.99 0.23
C ARG A 68 -15.77 -22.54 0.35
N PRO A 69 -15.28 -22.86 1.56
CA PRO A 69 -13.99 -23.49 1.75
C PRO A 69 -13.84 -24.74 0.88
N GLY A 70 -12.68 -24.89 0.24
CA GLY A 70 -12.39 -26.01 -0.67
C GLY A 70 -13.08 -25.94 -2.03
N GLN A 71 -13.92 -24.94 -2.28
CA GLN A 71 -14.52 -24.69 -3.60
C GLN A 71 -13.96 -23.41 -4.20
N PHE A 72 -13.68 -23.45 -5.50
CA PHE A 72 -13.25 -22.27 -6.23
C PHE A 72 -14.36 -21.21 -6.20
N THR A 73 -14.10 -20.10 -5.54
CA THR A 73 -14.99 -18.94 -5.48
C THR A 73 -14.20 -17.71 -5.92
N ARG A 74 -14.75 -16.92 -6.84
CA ARG A 74 -14.15 -15.65 -7.26
C ARG A 74 -14.27 -14.60 -6.14
N LEU A 75 -13.25 -13.75 -6.00
CA LEU A 75 -13.25 -12.65 -5.05
C LEU A 75 -13.94 -11.41 -5.65
N PRO A 76 -14.73 -10.64 -4.87
CA PRO A 76 -15.27 -9.37 -5.33
C PRO A 76 -14.16 -8.42 -5.80
N ASN A 77 -14.39 -7.72 -6.92
CA ASN A 77 -13.35 -6.97 -7.64
C ASN A 77 -12.79 -5.73 -6.91
N ARG A 78 -13.48 -5.19 -5.89
CA ARG A 78 -13.08 -3.90 -5.28
C ARG A 78 -12.93 -3.98 -3.76
N TYR A 79 -14.05 -4.09 -3.06
CA TYR A 79 -14.11 -4.12 -1.61
C TYR A 79 -15.14 -5.14 -1.15
N TYR A 80 -14.89 -5.74 0.00
CA TYR A 80 -15.75 -6.77 0.56
C TYR A 80 -15.46 -6.96 2.04
N THR A 81 -16.39 -7.59 2.73
CA THR A 81 -16.20 -8.01 4.12
C THR A 81 -16.66 -9.45 4.31
N PHE A 82 -16.03 -10.14 5.25
CA PHE A 82 -16.49 -11.43 5.74
C PHE A 82 -16.19 -11.55 7.23
N HIS A 83 -16.97 -12.39 7.90
CA HIS A 83 -16.86 -12.66 9.32
C HIS A 83 -16.33 -14.07 9.55
N TYR A 84 -15.32 -14.22 10.39
CA TYR A 84 -14.82 -15.54 10.78
C TYR A 84 -14.21 -15.52 12.18
N GLY A 85 -14.60 -16.48 13.04
CA GLY A 85 -14.02 -16.64 14.37
C GLY A 85 -14.15 -15.42 15.29
N GLY A 86 -15.24 -14.64 15.15
CA GLY A 86 -15.43 -13.40 15.91
C GLY A 86 -14.63 -12.20 15.38
N ILE A 87 -14.04 -12.31 14.18
CA ILE A 87 -13.26 -11.25 13.55
C ILE A 87 -13.91 -10.85 12.24
N ASP A 88 -14.08 -9.54 12.06
CA ASP A 88 -14.45 -8.96 10.77
C ASP A 88 -13.20 -8.63 9.97
N PHE A 89 -13.17 -9.16 8.75
CA PHE A 89 -12.16 -8.90 7.75
C PHE A 89 -12.75 -7.94 6.72
N ILE A 90 -12.05 -6.83 6.46
CA ILE A 90 -12.55 -5.74 5.63
C ILE A 90 -11.49 -5.42 4.57
N SER A 91 -11.83 -5.62 3.31
CA SER A 91 -11.00 -5.26 2.15
C SER A 91 -11.49 -3.96 1.55
N ILE A 92 -10.57 -3.05 1.21
CA ILE A 92 -10.86 -1.87 0.38
C ILE A 92 -9.85 -1.73 -0.77
N ASP A 93 -10.29 -1.15 -1.89
CA ASP A 93 -9.42 -0.78 -3.00
C ASP A 93 -8.90 0.65 -2.80
N SER A 94 -7.69 0.74 -2.27
CA SER A 94 -6.99 2.01 -2.11
C SER A 94 -6.76 2.80 -3.41
N ASN A 95 -6.82 2.17 -4.60
CA ASN A 95 -6.66 2.91 -5.86
C ASN A 95 -7.78 3.92 -6.11
N THR A 96 -8.98 3.69 -5.55
CA THR A 96 -10.14 4.53 -5.82
C THR A 96 -10.17 5.80 -4.96
N PHE A 97 -9.26 5.92 -3.99
CA PHE A 97 -9.14 7.08 -3.11
C PHE A 97 -7.69 7.44 -2.78
N ASN A 98 -6.73 7.09 -3.64
CA ASN A 98 -5.32 7.48 -3.48
C ASN A 98 -4.94 8.75 -4.25
N SER A 99 -5.88 9.41 -4.92
CA SER A 99 -5.59 10.68 -5.62
C SER A 99 -5.00 11.71 -4.66
N PRO A 100 -3.96 12.47 -5.08
CA PRO A 100 -3.31 13.46 -4.24
C PRO A 100 -4.29 14.44 -3.59
N LEU A 101 -3.91 14.99 -2.44
CA LEU A 101 -4.64 16.13 -1.88
C LEU A 101 -4.38 17.37 -2.75
N PRO A 102 -5.39 18.24 -2.93
CA PRO A 102 -5.20 19.46 -3.72
C PRO A 102 -4.14 20.34 -3.03
N LEU A 103 -3.25 20.91 -3.84
CA LEU A 103 -2.28 21.88 -3.35
C LEU A 103 -3.01 23.14 -2.88
N SER A 104 -2.56 23.74 -1.78
CA SER A 104 -3.16 24.94 -1.22
C SER A 104 -3.22 26.08 -2.25
N ALA A 105 -4.21 26.96 -2.11
CA ALA A 105 -4.28 28.19 -2.89
C ALA A 105 -3.34 29.26 -2.28
N GLY A 106 -2.85 30.17 -3.12
CA GLY A 106 -2.00 31.30 -2.71
C GLY A 106 -0.51 30.99 -2.68
N SER A 107 0.27 31.90 -2.09
CA SER A 107 1.73 31.93 -2.18
C SER A 107 2.42 30.66 -1.65
N ALA A 108 1.89 30.07 -0.56
CA ALA A 108 2.43 28.83 -0.01
C ALA A 108 2.29 27.65 -0.99
N GLY A 109 1.14 27.54 -1.66
CA GLY A 109 0.89 26.51 -2.65
C GLY A 109 1.66 26.74 -3.95
N GLU A 110 1.81 27.99 -4.39
CA GLU A 110 2.64 28.37 -5.54
C GLU A 110 4.12 28.03 -5.31
N ASN A 111 4.65 28.34 -4.11
CA ASN A 111 6.01 27.98 -3.73
C ASN A 111 6.20 26.45 -3.76
N TYR A 112 5.23 25.69 -3.24
CA TYR A 112 5.31 24.23 -3.26
C TYR A 112 5.22 23.65 -4.67
N ARG A 113 4.39 24.22 -5.56
CA ARG A 113 4.37 23.85 -6.99
C ARG A 113 5.73 24.06 -7.65
N GLN A 114 6.38 25.20 -7.41
CA GLN A 114 7.71 25.47 -7.96
C GLN A 114 8.74 24.45 -7.47
N GLN A 115 8.68 24.07 -6.20
CA GLN A 115 9.53 23.02 -5.63
C GLN A 115 9.29 21.66 -6.30
N LEU A 116 8.03 21.28 -6.52
CA LEU A 116 7.65 20.06 -7.23
C LEU A 116 8.16 20.07 -8.69
N SER A 117 7.99 21.17 -9.42
CA SER A 117 8.50 21.31 -10.79
C SER A 117 10.03 21.21 -10.86
N ALA A 118 10.75 21.90 -9.98
CA ALA A 118 12.21 21.81 -9.92
C ALA A 118 12.69 20.37 -9.57
N ARG A 119 11.96 19.70 -8.67
CA ARG A 119 12.24 18.31 -8.31
C ARG A 119 11.98 17.36 -9.49
N LEU A 120 10.91 17.58 -10.24
CA LEU A 120 10.58 16.81 -11.44
C LEU A 120 11.70 16.90 -12.48
N GLU A 121 12.17 18.11 -12.79
CA GLU A 121 13.29 18.33 -13.72
C GLU A 121 14.57 17.61 -13.25
N THR A 122 14.88 17.69 -11.95
CA THR A 122 16.02 17.01 -11.35
C THR A 122 15.92 15.48 -11.53
N LEU A 123 14.74 14.91 -11.27
CA LEU A 123 14.51 13.48 -11.40
C LEU A 123 14.57 13.01 -12.85
N GLN A 124 14.03 13.79 -13.79
CA GLN A 124 14.11 13.52 -15.22
C GLN A 124 15.56 13.54 -15.72
N GLN A 125 16.39 14.46 -15.22
CA GLN A 125 17.81 14.49 -15.52
C GLN A 125 18.52 13.24 -14.95
N GLN A 126 18.30 12.92 -13.67
CA GLN A 126 18.88 11.72 -13.04
C GLN A 126 18.50 10.43 -13.76
N LYS A 127 17.24 10.31 -14.22
CA LYS A 127 16.79 9.19 -15.04
C LYS A 127 17.60 9.09 -16.33
N THR A 128 17.81 10.22 -17.00
CA THR A 128 18.57 10.29 -18.26
C THR A 128 20.02 9.83 -18.05
N ASP A 129 20.67 10.31 -16.98
CA ASP A 129 22.05 9.96 -16.64
C ASP A 129 22.21 8.47 -16.30
N LEU A 130 21.25 7.89 -15.57
CA LEU A 130 21.26 6.45 -15.26
C LEU A 130 21.08 5.58 -16.51
N LEU A 131 20.23 6.02 -17.44
CA LEU A 131 20.02 5.31 -18.69
C LEU A 131 21.25 5.36 -19.60
N SER A 132 22.00 6.46 -19.62
CA SER A 132 23.27 6.52 -20.36
C SER A 132 24.32 5.56 -19.77
N ILE A 133 24.44 5.49 -18.44
CA ILE A 133 25.33 4.54 -17.76
C ILE A 133 24.96 3.09 -18.11
N LYS A 134 23.65 2.77 -18.15
CA LYS A 134 23.17 1.42 -18.53
C LYS A 134 23.63 1.05 -19.95
N VAL A 135 23.51 1.96 -20.91
CA VAL A 135 23.92 1.72 -22.30
C VAL A 135 25.42 1.44 -22.39
N GLU A 136 26.25 2.15 -21.63
CA GLU A 136 27.71 1.95 -21.58
C GLU A 136 28.10 0.62 -20.92
N GLN A 137 27.36 0.16 -19.91
CA GLN A 137 27.69 -1.05 -19.14
C GLN A 137 27.15 -2.36 -19.73
N THR A 138 26.37 -2.33 -20.81
CA THR A 138 25.78 -3.53 -21.45
C THR A 138 26.81 -4.50 -22.08
N GLN A 139 28.11 -4.27 -21.90
CA GLN A 139 29.18 -5.14 -22.42
C GLN A 139 29.78 -6.11 -21.38
N GLU A 140 29.55 -5.93 -20.07
CA GLU A 140 30.19 -6.78 -19.04
C GLU A 140 29.26 -6.99 -17.80
N ASN A 141 28.74 -8.21 -17.63
CA ASN A 141 28.01 -8.79 -16.47
C ASN A 141 26.52 -8.39 -16.21
N GLU A 142 25.73 -9.37 -15.74
CA GLU A 142 24.26 -9.31 -15.56
C GLU A 142 23.74 -8.64 -14.25
N ASP A 143 24.48 -8.69 -13.13
CA ASP A 143 24.01 -8.16 -11.82
C ASP A 143 23.94 -6.61 -11.72
N PRO A 144 24.82 -5.81 -12.37
CA PRO A 144 24.70 -4.34 -12.39
C PRO A 144 23.43 -3.83 -13.08
N ALA A 145 22.96 -4.55 -14.10
CA ALA A 145 21.81 -4.14 -14.90
C ALA A 145 20.49 -4.13 -14.09
N ALA A 146 20.26 -5.16 -13.26
CA ALA A 146 19.07 -5.25 -12.42
C ALA A 146 19.01 -4.12 -11.36
N GLU A 147 20.16 -3.68 -10.85
CA GLU A 147 20.21 -2.55 -9.92
C GLU A 147 19.85 -1.23 -10.60
N LEU A 148 20.41 -0.98 -11.79
CA LEU A 148 20.11 0.21 -12.56
C LEU A 148 18.63 0.26 -12.93
N ILE A 149 18.04 -0.86 -13.35
CA ILE A 149 16.59 -0.96 -13.61
C ILE A 149 15.80 -0.60 -12.35
N GLY A 150 16.11 -1.21 -11.21
CA GLY A 150 15.42 -0.89 -9.95
C GLY A 150 15.55 0.58 -9.52
N LYS A 151 16.67 1.26 -9.83
CA LYS A 151 16.82 2.70 -9.59
C LYS A 151 15.97 3.54 -10.55
N VAL A 152 15.97 3.21 -11.84
CA VAL A 152 15.15 3.88 -12.85
C VAL A 152 13.66 3.77 -12.51
N GLU A 153 13.19 2.59 -12.12
CA GLU A 153 11.80 2.39 -11.70
C GLU A 153 11.42 3.23 -10.48
N GLN A 154 12.32 3.39 -9.51
CA GLN A 154 12.07 4.25 -8.35
C GLN A 154 11.96 5.72 -8.75
N ILE A 155 12.80 6.16 -9.69
CA ILE A 155 12.71 7.52 -10.22
C ILE A 155 11.40 7.71 -10.98
N ASP A 156 11.01 6.73 -11.82
CA ASP A 156 9.72 6.74 -12.51
C ASP A 156 8.53 6.72 -11.55
N GLU A 157 8.69 6.00 -10.43
CA GLU A 157 7.91 6.08 -9.20
C GLU A 157 7.56 7.52 -8.82
N GLN A 158 8.63 8.25 -8.48
CA GLN A 158 8.58 9.61 -7.98
C GLN A 158 8.13 10.63 -9.03
N ILE A 159 8.53 10.46 -10.30
CA ILE A 159 8.10 11.31 -11.41
C ILE A 159 6.59 11.25 -11.54
N ARG A 160 6.00 10.05 -11.62
CA ARG A 160 4.55 9.87 -11.75
C ARG A 160 3.78 10.44 -10.55
N ASP A 161 4.32 10.31 -9.34
CA ASP A 161 3.71 10.91 -8.14
C ASP A 161 3.68 12.45 -8.23
N ILE A 162 4.78 13.08 -8.64
CA ILE A 162 4.87 14.54 -8.79
C ILE A 162 3.97 15.03 -9.93
N GLU A 163 3.97 14.35 -11.08
CA GLU A 163 3.11 14.69 -12.22
C GLU A 163 1.64 14.69 -11.80
N LYS A 164 1.17 13.64 -11.11
CA LYS A 164 -0.19 13.59 -10.56
C LYS A 164 -0.48 14.76 -9.61
N GLN A 165 0.43 15.08 -8.68
CA GLN A 165 0.25 16.21 -7.75
C GLN A 165 0.07 17.54 -8.49
N LEU A 166 0.84 17.76 -9.56
CA LEU A 166 0.76 18.96 -10.38
C LEU A 166 -0.55 19.00 -11.21
N GLU A 167 -0.99 17.86 -11.73
CA GLU A 167 -2.23 17.72 -12.51
C GLU A 167 -3.50 17.86 -11.68
N THR A 168 -3.49 17.43 -10.40
CA THR A 168 -4.65 17.44 -9.46
C THR A 168 -5.29 18.83 -9.30
N THR A 169 -4.60 19.90 -9.70
CA THR A 169 -5.15 21.27 -9.66
C THR A 169 -6.13 21.56 -10.80
N THR A 170 -6.11 20.73 -11.86
CA THR A 170 -6.93 20.90 -13.06
C THR A 170 -8.03 19.85 -13.20
N GLN A 171 -7.93 18.74 -12.47
CA GLN A 171 -8.91 17.66 -12.48
C GLN A 171 -9.35 17.37 -11.05
N THR A 172 -10.65 17.53 -10.77
CA THR A 172 -11.29 16.88 -9.62
C THR A 172 -11.28 15.39 -9.87
N ASP A 173 -10.16 14.74 -9.53
CA ASP A 173 -10.08 13.29 -9.49
C ASP A 173 -11.24 12.77 -8.64
N GLN A 174 -12.06 11.88 -9.23
CA GLN A 174 -13.21 11.29 -8.56
C GLN A 174 -12.74 10.31 -7.49
N VAL A 175 -12.55 10.81 -6.27
CA VAL A 175 -12.45 9.99 -5.06
C VAL A 175 -13.74 9.19 -4.93
N ASP A 176 -13.63 7.88 -4.79
CA ASP A 176 -14.77 6.98 -4.57
C ASP A 176 -15.30 7.12 -3.14
N THR A 177 -16.17 8.12 -2.96
CA THR A 177 -16.81 8.42 -1.68
C THR A 177 -17.77 7.32 -1.24
N GLU A 178 -18.29 6.52 -2.19
CA GLU A 178 -19.17 5.39 -1.89
C GLU A 178 -18.41 4.32 -1.12
N GLN A 179 -17.22 3.92 -1.57
CA GLN A 179 -16.38 2.98 -0.84
C GLN A 179 -16.01 3.49 0.56
N LEU A 180 -15.68 4.78 0.71
CA LEU A 180 -15.35 5.36 2.02
C LEU A 180 -16.57 5.37 2.96
N THR A 181 -17.76 5.67 2.42
CA THR A 181 -19.03 5.61 3.15
C THR A 181 -19.37 4.18 3.56
N TRP A 182 -19.15 3.23 2.64
CA TRP A 182 -19.32 1.80 2.91
C TRP A 182 -18.38 1.31 4.01
N LEU A 183 -17.10 1.72 3.98
CA LEU A 183 -16.13 1.37 5.01
C LEU A 183 -16.55 1.91 6.38
N ARG A 184 -16.96 3.18 6.44
CA ARG A 184 -17.48 3.83 7.65
C ARG A 184 -18.65 3.03 8.23
N GLN A 185 -19.66 2.72 7.42
CA GLN A 185 -20.84 1.99 7.88
C GLN A 185 -20.49 0.56 8.29
N THR A 186 -19.64 -0.13 7.54
CA THR A 186 -19.18 -1.49 7.86
C THR A 186 -18.48 -1.53 9.22
N LEU A 187 -17.61 -0.56 9.51
CA LEU A 187 -16.93 -0.47 10.80
C LEU A 187 -17.91 -0.15 11.94
N ILE A 188 -18.87 0.76 11.74
CA ILE A 188 -19.92 1.04 12.74
C ILE A 188 -20.72 -0.23 13.05
N ASP A 189 -21.24 -0.89 12.03
CA ASP A 189 -22.02 -2.11 12.19
C ASP A 189 -21.21 -3.22 12.88
N SER A 190 -19.92 -3.32 12.54
CA SER A 190 -18.99 -4.24 13.16
C SER A 190 -18.85 -3.97 14.66
N TRP A 191 -18.71 -2.70 15.07
CA TRP A 191 -18.64 -2.29 16.48
C TRP A 191 -19.93 -2.52 17.26
N LEU A 192 -21.08 -2.36 16.60
CA LEU A 192 -22.38 -2.59 17.22
C LEU A 192 -22.76 -4.07 17.30
N ASN A 193 -22.03 -4.96 16.62
CA ASN A 193 -22.24 -6.39 16.68
C ASN A 193 -21.47 -7.03 17.86
N PRO A 194 -22.16 -7.52 18.91
CA PRO A 194 -21.49 -8.10 20.08
C PRO A 194 -20.76 -9.42 19.78
N ALA A 195 -21.04 -10.07 18.66
CA ALA A 195 -20.29 -11.26 18.23
C ALA A 195 -18.91 -10.92 17.66
N VAL A 196 -18.64 -9.64 17.35
CA VAL A 196 -17.38 -9.20 16.75
C VAL A 196 -16.45 -8.64 17.82
N ARG A 197 -15.35 -9.36 18.04
CA ARG A 197 -14.29 -9.03 18.99
C ARG A 197 -13.06 -8.43 18.32
N GLY A 198 -12.88 -8.61 17.02
CA GLY A 198 -11.72 -8.07 16.28
C GLY A 198 -12.05 -7.57 14.87
N ARG A 199 -11.24 -6.65 14.35
CA ARG A 199 -11.39 -5.96 13.06
C ARG A 199 -10.06 -5.85 12.35
N ILE A 200 -9.94 -6.48 11.19
CA ILE A 200 -8.73 -6.45 10.34
C ILE A 200 -9.08 -5.77 9.03
N LEU A 201 -8.39 -4.67 8.73
CA LEU A 201 -8.52 -3.91 7.49
C LEU A 201 -7.35 -4.22 6.56
N TYR A 202 -7.59 -4.45 5.28
CA TYR A 202 -6.50 -4.67 4.31
C TYR A 202 -6.76 -3.99 2.97
N PHE A 203 -5.68 -3.43 2.41
CA PHE A 203 -5.67 -2.68 1.14
C PHE A 203 -4.24 -2.45 0.67
N HIS A 204 -4.03 -2.11 -0.60
CA HIS A 204 -2.69 -2.15 -1.19
C HIS A 204 -1.72 -1.08 -0.66
N HIS A 205 -2.10 0.20 -0.68
CA HIS A 205 -1.18 1.32 -0.41
C HIS A 205 -1.15 1.68 1.08
N PRO A 206 0.01 1.65 1.78
CA PRO A 206 0.06 1.91 3.21
C PRO A 206 -0.10 3.41 3.53
N PRO A 207 -0.88 3.80 4.56
CA PRO A 207 -0.93 5.18 5.02
C PRO A 207 0.31 5.57 5.84
N TYR A 208 0.99 4.60 6.44
CA TYR A 208 2.24 4.77 7.18
C TYR A 208 3.26 3.75 6.70
N VAL A 209 4.46 4.22 6.38
CA VAL A 209 5.57 3.39 5.92
C VAL A 209 6.87 4.18 6.08
N THR A 210 7.98 3.54 6.42
CA THR A 210 9.30 4.21 6.50
C THR A 210 10.26 3.79 5.38
N GLU A 211 9.79 2.99 4.44
CA GLU A 211 10.45 2.77 3.15
C GLU A 211 10.73 4.11 2.44
N ALA A 212 11.96 4.27 1.98
CA ALA A 212 12.53 5.53 1.51
C ALA A 212 11.78 6.20 0.35
N THR A 213 11.03 5.46 -0.48
CA THR A 213 10.33 6.00 -1.65
C THR A 213 8.87 6.33 -1.39
N LYS A 214 8.19 5.55 -0.53
CA LYS A 214 6.74 5.64 -0.33
C LYS A 214 6.32 6.55 0.83
N TRP A 215 7.18 6.79 1.82
CA TRP A 215 6.80 7.40 3.10
C TRP A 215 6.16 8.79 2.97
N ASN A 216 6.61 9.58 1.99
CA ASN A 216 6.12 10.94 1.73
C ASN A 216 5.45 11.07 0.36
N GLN A 217 5.00 9.97 -0.24
CA GLN A 217 4.25 10.04 -1.50
C GLN A 217 2.89 10.66 -1.28
N SER A 218 2.41 11.39 -2.28
CA SER A 218 1.11 12.03 -2.23
C SER A 218 -0.01 11.02 -2.00
N GLN A 219 0.08 9.84 -2.60
CA GLN A 219 -0.87 8.74 -2.45
C GLN A 219 -0.91 8.21 -1.01
N THR A 220 0.25 8.00 -0.39
CA THR A 220 0.40 7.62 1.02
C THR A 220 -0.30 8.63 1.95
N LEU A 221 -0.03 9.92 1.74
CA LEU A 221 -0.60 11.01 2.55
C LEU A 221 -2.12 11.16 2.33
N ALA A 222 -2.57 11.04 1.08
CA ALA A 222 -3.97 11.05 0.68
C ALA A 222 -4.79 9.98 1.39
N ILE A 223 -4.29 8.73 1.36
CA ILE A 223 -4.94 7.59 2.03
C ILE A 223 -4.97 7.81 3.54
N ARG A 224 -3.84 8.24 4.13
CA ARG A 224 -3.78 8.56 5.57
C ARG A 224 -4.84 9.58 5.96
N HIS A 225 -4.94 10.67 5.20
CA HIS A 225 -5.94 11.72 5.44
C HIS A 225 -7.37 11.18 5.37
N ARG A 226 -7.72 10.47 4.30
CA ARG A 226 -9.08 9.96 4.09
C ARG A 226 -9.47 8.88 5.10
N LEU A 227 -8.55 7.99 5.46
CA LEU A 227 -8.81 6.98 6.51
C LEU A 227 -8.96 7.63 7.89
N ARG A 228 -8.18 8.66 8.21
CA ARG A 228 -8.37 9.43 9.45
C ARG A 228 -9.77 10.04 9.52
N GLN A 229 -10.30 10.57 8.41
CA GLN A 229 -11.68 11.08 8.36
C GLN A 229 -12.70 9.98 8.63
N VAL A 230 -12.59 8.84 7.93
CA VAL A 230 -13.48 7.69 8.16
C VAL A 230 -13.41 7.21 9.61
N PHE A 231 -12.21 7.05 10.17
CA PHE A 231 -12.04 6.60 11.56
C PHE A 231 -12.56 7.62 12.57
N ALA A 232 -12.45 8.92 12.28
CA ALA A 232 -12.99 9.97 13.14
C ALA A 232 -14.52 9.88 13.19
N GLU A 233 -15.17 9.72 12.04
CA GLU A 233 -16.63 9.57 11.94
C GLU A 233 -17.11 8.29 12.62
N VAL A 234 -16.39 7.17 12.45
CA VAL A 234 -16.68 5.93 13.18
C VAL A 234 -16.57 6.17 14.68
N ARG A 235 -15.45 6.73 15.16
CA ARG A 235 -15.21 7.01 16.59
C ARG A 235 -16.27 7.93 17.18
N GLN A 236 -16.70 8.95 16.45
CA GLN A 236 -17.79 9.83 16.86
C GLN A 236 -19.11 9.06 17.03
N THR A 237 -19.38 8.09 16.14
CA THR A 237 -20.64 7.33 16.14
C THR A 237 -20.66 6.24 17.21
N VAL A 238 -19.57 5.46 17.33
CA VAL A 238 -19.52 4.31 18.24
C VAL A 238 -19.09 4.71 19.66
N GLY A 239 -18.43 5.87 19.82
CA GLY A 239 -18.14 6.49 21.11
C GLY A 239 -17.60 5.54 22.17
N GLU A 240 -18.41 5.32 23.20
CA GLU A 240 -18.08 4.49 24.38
C GLU A 240 -17.83 3.01 24.05
N HIS A 241 -18.39 2.49 22.94
CA HIS A 241 -18.18 1.10 22.52
C HIS A 241 -16.72 0.79 22.20
N LEU A 242 -15.89 1.80 21.88
CA LEU A 242 -14.47 1.59 21.63
C LEU A 242 -13.69 1.19 22.88
N GLN A 243 -14.13 1.57 24.09
CA GLN A 243 -13.46 1.22 25.36
C GLN A 243 -11.93 1.41 25.32
N ASN A 244 -11.47 2.56 24.80
CA ASN A 244 -10.05 2.91 24.57
C ASN A 244 -9.30 2.11 23.49
N ARG A 245 -9.98 1.25 22.74
CA ARG A 245 -9.41 0.53 21.59
C ARG A 245 -9.30 1.43 20.37
N ALA A 246 -8.38 1.07 19.49
CA ALA A 246 -8.34 1.62 18.15
C ALA A 246 -9.56 1.15 17.32
N VAL A 247 -9.93 1.91 16.28
CA VAL A 247 -11.09 1.59 15.42
C VAL A 247 -10.95 0.24 14.72
N VAL A 248 -9.71 -0.17 14.43
CA VAL A 248 -9.32 -1.48 13.89
C VAL A 248 -8.12 -2.02 14.66
N ASP A 249 -8.02 -3.34 14.78
CA ASP A 249 -6.95 -3.98 15.57
C ASP A 249 -5.67 -4.18 14.75
N LEU A 250 -5.81 -4.39 13.43
CA LEU A 250 -4.69 -4.53 12.49
C LEU A 250 -5.07 -4.00 11.10
N VAL A 251 -4.13 -3.28 10.50
CA VAL A 251 -4.16 -2.91 9.09
C VAL A 251 -3.07 -3.66 8.33
N ILE A 252 -3.40 -4.33 7.23
CA ILE A 252 -2.44 -5.05 6.38
C ILE A 252 -2.34 -4.36 5.02
N ASN A 253 -1.12 -4.00 4.63
CA ASN A 253 -0.84 -3.34 3.37
C ASN A 253 0.23 -4.05 2.54
N GLY A 254 0.42 -3.58 1.31
CA GLY A 254 1.51 -3.96 0.43
C GLY A 254 2.24 -2.71 -0.07
N HIS A 255 2.43 -2.63 -1.39
CA HIS A 255 2.96 -1.49 -2.15
C HIS A 255 4.41 -1.06 -1.88
N ALA A 256 4.82 -0.92 -0.61
CA ALA A 256 6.20 -0.66 -0.27
C ALA A 256 7.00 -1.95 -0.24
N HIS A 257 8.18 -1.96 -0.86
CA HIS A 257 8.96 -3.18 -1.09
C HIS A 257 9.81 -3.55 0.13
N CYS A 258 9.12 -3.85 1.24
CA CYS A 258 9.67 -4.29 2.50
C CYS A 258 8.62 -5.09 3.28
N LEU A 259 9.06 -5.84 4.30
CA LEU A 259 8.18 -6.16 5.42
C LEU A 259 8.40 -5.14 6.52
N GLU A 260 7.33 -4.49 6.98
CA GLU A 260 7.41 -3.49 8.03
C GLU A 260 6.25 -3.62 9.01
N HIS A 261 6.54 -3.54 10.30
CA HIS A 261 5.53 -3.33 11.35
C HIS A 261 5.66 -1.92 11.88
N ILE A 262 4.62 -1.13 11.69
CA ILE A 262 4.48 0.21 12.25
C ILE A 262 3.36 0.21 13.29
N ARG A 263 3.54 0.96 14.37
CA ARG A 263 2.44 1.34 15.26
C ARG A 263 2.30 2.86 15.27
N THR A 264 1.09 3.35 15.08
CA THR A 264 0.77 4.77 15.29
C THR A 264 0.84 5.12 16.76
N CYS A 265 1.42 6.27 17.08
CA CYS A 265 1.63 6.73 18.45
C CYS A 265 0.30 7.16 19.11
N PRO A 266 0.22 7.14 20.45
CA PRO A 266 -0.89 7.75 21.18
C PRO A 266 -1.05 9.22 20.79
N SER A 267 -2.24 9.61 20.35
CA SER A 267 -2.57 10.99 20.00
C SER A 267 -4.09 11.21 20.02
N SER A 268 -4.54 12.46 19.78
CA SER A 268 -5.95 12.80 19.56
C SER A 268 -6.45 12.41 18.16
N LEU A 269 -5.58 11.93 17.27
CA LEU A 269 -5.95 11.53 15.92
C LEU A 269 -6.76 10.22 15.96
N ALA A 270 -7.69 10.08 15.01
CA ALA A 270 -8.61 8.94 14.98
C ALA A 270 -7.95 7.60 14.60
N ASP A 271 -6.73 7.66 14.07
CA ASP A 271 -5.91 6.50 13.71
C ASP A 271 -4.81 6.19 14.73
N ALA A 272 -4.89 6.74 15.94
CA ALA A 272 -3.93 6.45 17.01
C ALA A 272 -3.96 4.98 17.46
N ASN A 273 -2.82 4.48 17.93
CA ASN A 273 -2.63 3.14 18.51
C ASN A 273 -2.96 1.95 17.58
N ILE A 274 -3.09 2.15 16.27
CA ILE A 274 -3.29 1.09 15.27
C ILE A 274 -1.96 0.41 14.91
N ASN A 275 -2.01 -0.91 14.77
CA ASN A 275 -0.94 -1.71 14.18
C ASN A 275 -1.08 -1.76 12.65
N TYR A 276 0.00 -1.43 11.95
CA TYR A 276 0.12 -1.54 10.50
C TYR A 276 1.19 -2.57 10.15
N LEU A 277 0.84 -3.53 9.30
CA LEU A 277 1.74 -4.55 8.77
C LEU A 277 1.82 -4.40 7.25
N ILE A 278 2.98 -3.96 6.76
CA ILE A 278 3.26 -3.74 5.36
C ILE A 278 3.98 -4.98 4.83
N CYS A 279 3.38 -5.72 3.91
CA CYS A 279 3.79 -7.05 3.44
C CYS A 279 4.31 -7.05 1.99
N GLY A 280 4.98 -6.00 1.52
CA GLY A 280 5.48 -5.93 0.14
C GLY A 280 6.88 -6.50 -0.07
N GLY A 281 7.43 -7.21 0.92
CA GLY A 281 8.78 -7.78 0.89
C GLY A 281 8.94 -9.10 0.11
N SER A 282 7.93 -9.55 -0.63
CA SER A 282 7.93 -10.86 -1.30
C SER A 282 8.54 -10.86 -2.72
N GLY A 283 8.86 -9.69 -3.29
CA GLY A 283 9.15 -9.56 -4.71
C GLY A 283 10.26 -8.58 -5.10
N TYR A 284 10.18 -8.10 -6.34
CA TYR A 284 11.22 -7.35 -7.06
C TYR A 284 11.67 -6.07 -6.34
N SER A 285 12.99 -5.84 -6.32
CA SER A 285 13.63 -4.59 -5.86
C SER A 285 13.23 -4.13 -4.45
N LEU A 286 13.57 -4.93 -3.44
CA LEU A 286 13.48 -4.54 -2.02
C LEU A 286 14.16 -3.18 -1.80
N ARG A 287 13.55 -2.36 -0.95
CA ARG A 287 14.00 -1.00 -0.69
C ARG A 287 14.52 -0.82 0.73
N ARG A 288 15.18 0.32 0.96
CA ARG A 288 15.77 0.68 2.24
C ARG A 288 14.74 1.43 3.08
N GLN A 289 14.94 1.40 4.40
CA GLN A 289 14.34 2.40 5.27
C GLN A 289 14.93 3.76 4.94
N ARG A 290 14.13 4.82 5.08
CA ARG A 290 14.59 6.21 4.96
C ARG A 290 15.68 6.52 5.99
N SER A 291 16.54 7.48 5.68
CA SER A 291 17.70 7.88 6.50
C SER A 291 17.32 8.53 7.84
N GLU A 292 16.15 9.15 7.90
CA GLU A 292 15.58 9.84 9.06
C GLU A 292 15.16 8.86 10.16
N GLY A 293 15.22 7.56 9.87
CA GLY A 293 14.98 6.49 10.83
C GLY A 293 13.50 6.13 10.97
N PRO A 294 13.14 5.44 12.07
CA PRO A 294 11.88 4.73 12.17
C PRO A 294 10.66 5.59 12.53
N GLU A 295 10.83 6.88 12.84
CA GLU A 295 9.76 7.72 13.39
C GLU A 295 9.16 8.70 12.37
N ILE A 296 7.93 8.45 11.95
CA ILE A 296 7.16 9.39 11.14
C ILE A 296 6.66 10.50 12.05
N LYS A 297 6.96 11.74 11.69
CA LYS A 297 6.54 12.94 12.43
C LYS A 297 5.61 13.79 11.58
N GLU A 298 4.67 14.45 12.24
CA GLU A 298 3.79 15.45 11.63
C GLU A 298 3.67 16.67 12.55
N VAL A 299 3.35 17.82 11.95
CA VAL A 299 3.03 19.02 12.71
C VAL A 299 1.55 18.94 13.13
N ILE A 300 1.31 18.75 14.42
CA ILE A 300 -0.02 18.71 15.02
C ILE A 300 -0.13 19.89 15.96
N GLU A 301 -1.12 20.77 15.74
CA GLU A 301 -1.34 21.97 16.55
C GLU A 301 -0.07 22.85 16.63
N GLY A 302 0.64 22.99 15.51
CA GLY A 302 1.86 23.79 15.41
C GLY A 302 3.12 23.18 16.05
N THR A 303 3.02 21.95 16.59
CA THR A 303 4.17 21.24 17.19
C THR A 303 4.48 19.98 16.39
N GLU A 304 5.76 19.75 16.07
CA GLU A 304 6.19 18.49 15.49
C GLU A 304 6.09 17.36 16.52
N LYS A 305 5.27 16.34 16.23
CA LYS A 305 5.05 15.18 17.10
C LYS A 305 5.24 13.88 16.31
N PRO A 306 5.78 12.82 16.93
CA PRO A 306 5.78 11.49 16.31
C PRO A 306 4.34 10.99 16.19
N VAL A 307 3.96 10.55 15.00
CA VAL A 307 2.63 10.00 14.71
C VAL A 307 2.66 8.50 14.49
N ALA A 308 3.80 7.95 14.09
CA ALA A 308 3.97 6.52 13.92
C ALA A 308 5.44 6.11 14.06
N LYS A 309 5.68 4.88 14.50
CA LYS A 309 7.02 4.32 14.68
C LYS A 309 7.11 2.92 14.08
N SER A 310 8.13 2.71 13.27
CA SER A 310 8.53 1.39 12.78
C SER A 310 9.18 0.60 13.93
N HIS A 311 8.62 -0.58 14.21
CA HIS A 311 9.13 -1.54 15.20
C HIS A 311 9.91 -2.69 14.56
N LEU A 312 9.57 -3.05 13.32
CA LEU A 312 10.33 -3.98 12.48
C LEU A 312 10.43 -3.40 11.09
N PHE A 313 11.63 -3.38 10.51
CA PHE A 313 11.83 -3.07 9.10
C PHE A 313 12.75 -4.11 8.47
N LEU A 314 12.23 -4.85 7.50
CA LEU A 314 12.98 -5.81 6.69
C LEU A 314 12.94 -5.37 5.23
N GLY A 315 14.03 -4.78 4.81
CA GLY A 315 14.26 -4.38 3.43
C GLY A 315 15.73 -4.54 3.05
N ARG A 316 16.06 -4.09 1.84
CA ARG A 316 17.44 -4.13 1.35
C ARG A 316 18.33 -3.29 2.25
N HIS A 317 19.50 -3.82 2.61
CA HIS A 317 20.52 -3.10 3.37
C HIS A 317 21.94 -3.54 2.98
N GLY A 318 22.96 -2.92 3.57
CA GLY A 318 24.36 -3.10 3.16
C GLY A 318 24.69 -2.42 1.82
N GLN A 319 25.90 -2.58 1.29
CA GLN A 319 26.33 -1.95 0.02
C GLN A 319 27.26 -2.88 -0.77
N GLY A 320 27.34 -2.68 -2.08
CA GLY A 320 28.21 -3.48 -2.97
C GLY A 320 28.01 -4.98 -2.79
N SER A 321 29.11 -5.69 -2.56
CA SER A 321 29.14 -7.14 -2.30
C SER A 321 28.48 -7.55 -0.98
N HIS A 322 28.41 -6.66 0.01
CA HIS A 322 27.80 -6.90 1.33
C HIS A 322 26.30 -6.56 1.35
N ARG A 323 25.63 -6.71 0.22
CA ARG A 323 24.21 -6.36 0.09
C ARG A 323 23.33 -7.51 0.54
N HIS A 324 22.39 -7.20 1.41
CA HIS A 324 21.39 -8.14 1.90
C HIS A 324 20.04 -7.85 1.24
N ARG A 325 19.34 -8.92 0.85
CA ARG A 325 18.00 -8.89 0.27
C ARG A 325 17.10 -9.89 1.04
N PRO A 326 16.55 -9.50 2.20
CA PRO A 326 15.68 -10.36 3.01
C PRO A 326 14.26 -10.35 2.42
N TYR A 327 13.95 -11.33 1.58
CA TYR A 327 12.59 -11.54 1.09
C TYR A 327 11.75 -12.17 2.19
N SER A 328 10.48 -11.78 2.24
CA SER A 328 9.65 -12.11 3.39
C SER A 328 8.22 -12.44 2.99
N CYS A 329 7.62 -13.36 3.72
CA CYS A 329 6.17 -13.48 3.89
C CYS A 329 5.83 -13.52 5.38
N VAL A 330 4.54 -13.53 5.71
CA VAL A 330 4.07 -13.52 7.09
C VAL A 330 3.05 -14.62 7.33
N ARG A 331 3.13 -15.24 8.51
CA ARG A 331 2.03 -15.99 9.10
C ARG A 331 1.48 -15.19 10.27
N ILE A 332 0.17 -15.06 10.36
CA ILE A 332 -0.49 -14.38 11.47
C ILE A 332 -1.29 -15.43 12.22
N ASP A 333 -0.84 -15.76 13.42
CA ASP A 333 -1.57 -16.66 14.31
C ASP A 333 -2.57 -15.82 15.12
N VAL A 334 -3.84 -16.24 15.11
CA VAL A 334 -4.92 -15.59 15.86
C VAL A 334 -5.25 -16.46 17.07
N ASP A 335 -4.91 -16.00 18.26
CA ASP A 335 -5.30 -16.68 19.49
C ASP A 335 -6.76 -16.32 19.83
N THR A 336 -7.63 -17.32 19.68
CA THR A 336 -9.05 -17.17 19.96
C THR A 336 -9.40 -17.46 21.43
N THR A 337 -8.48 -18.07 22.19
CA THR A 337 -8.69 -18.53 23.57
C THR A 337 -8.31 -17.47 24.60
N SER A 338 -7.37 -16.58 24.26
CA SER A 338 -7.02 -15.41 25.05
C SER A 338 -7.55 -14.13 24.40
N SER A 339 -7.61 -13.06 25.17
CA SER A 339 -7.93 -11.71 24.70
C SER A 339 -6.95 -10.72 25.30
N THR A 340 -6.73 -9.60 24.62
CA THR A 340 -6.02 -8.47 25.21
C THR A 340 -6.78 -7.92 26.41
N GLU A 341 -6.16 -7.06 27.20
CA GLU A 341 -6.80 -6.37 28.33
C GLU A 341 -8.13 -5.69 27.94
N HIS A 342 -8.27 -5.31 26.67
CA HIS A 342 -9.45 -4.64 26.12
C HIS A 342 -10.38 -5.57 25.32
N GLY A 343 -10.24 -6.90 25.44
CA GLY A 343 -11.13 -7.87 24.81
C GLY A 343 -10.91 -8.09 23.30
N ALA A 344 -9.81 -7.58 22.73
CA ALA A 344 -9.44 -7.85 21.34
C ALA A 344 -8.79 -9.24 21.21
N PRO A 345 -8.89 -9.92 20.06
CA PRO A 345 -8.12 -11.14 19.82
C PRO A 345 -6.62 -10.83 19.85
N LYS A 346 -5.84 -11.74 20.44
CA LYS A 346 -4.38 -11.63 20.43
C LYS A 346 -3.83 -12.08 19.07
N LEU A 347 -3.09 -11.19 18.42
CA LEU A 347 -2.50 -11.43 17.09
C LEU A 347 -1.00 -11.60 17.20
N ILE A 348 -0.48 -12.70 16.66
CA ILE A 348 0.95 -13.03 16.69
C ILE A 348 1.47 -13.09 15.25
N VAL A 349 2.27 -12.11 14.88
CA VAL A 349 2.89 -12.02 13.56
C VAL A 349 4.20 -12.79 13.56
N ARG A 350 4.36 -13.70 12.60
CA ARG A 350 5.58 -14.50 12.40
C ARG A 350 6.15 -14.22 11.01
N PRO A 351 7.20 -13.39 10.92
CA PRO A 351 7.93 -13.21 9.69
C PRO A 351 8.64 -14.51 9.28
N LEU A 352 8.50 -14.88 8.01
CA LEU A 352 9.23 -15.97 7.37
C LEU A 352 10.18 -15.33 6.35
N ILE A 353 11.49 -15.52 6.53
CA ILE A 353 12.50 -14.75 5.80
C ILE A 353 13.42 -15.69 5.01
N ALA A 354 13.56 -15.41 3.72
CA ALA A 354 14.58 -15.96 2.85
C ALA A 354 15.51 -14.83 2.40
N GLU A 355 16.76 -14.84 2.82
CA GLU A 355 17.73 -13.80 2.48
C GLU A 355 18.65 -14.25 1.34
N LYS A 356 18.84 -13.36 0.36
CA LYS A 356 19.95 -13.47 -0.60
C LYS A 356 21.12 -12.58 -0.15
N TYR A 357 22.28 -13.19 0.11
CA TYR A 357 23.52 -12.54 0.51
C TYR A 357 24.72 -13.20 -0.19
N HIS A 358 25.65 -12.42 -0.76
CA HIS A 358 26.74 -12.92 -1.62
C HIS A 358 26.27 -13.94 -2.69
N GLY A 359 25.07 -13.74 -3.25
CA GLY A 359 24.49 -14.64 -4.25
C GLY A 359 23.89 -15.94 -3.69
N GLN A 360 24.11 -16.25 -2.41
CA GLN A 360 23.60 -17.44 -1.74
C GLN A 360 22.28 -17.16 -1.02
N TRP A 361 21.44 -18.19 -0.92
CA TRP A 361 20.16 -18.15 -0.23
C TRP A 361 20.27 -18.78 1.15
N SER A 362 19.73 -18.12 2.17
CA SER A 362 19.61 -18.67 3.52
C SER A 362 18.25 -18.34 4.11
N GLN A 363 17.80 -19.19 5.03
CA GLN A 363 16.62 -18.91 5.85
C GLN A 363 17.04 -18.17 7.10
N LYS A 364 16.23 -17.19 7.52
CA LYS A 364 16.42 -16.49 8.79
C LYS A 364 15.23 -16.70 9.70
N GLU A 365 15.52 -17.01 10.95
CA GLU A 365 14.52 -16.98 12.01
C GLU A 365 14.33 -15.53 12.47
N GLN A 366 13.07 -15.18 12.70
CA GLN A 366 12.68 -13.89 13.27
C GLN A 366 11.74 -14.17 14.43
N THR A 367 11.97 -13.51 15.55
CA THR A 367 11.09 -13.63 16.71
C THR A 367 9.68 -13.20 16.33
N ALA A 368 8.69 -13.97 16.80
CA ALA A 368 7.30 -13.62 16.63
C ALA A 368 7.00 -12.29 17.35
N ILE A 369 6.16 -11.47 16.73
CA ILE A 369 5.74 -10.18 17.26
C ILE A 369 4.30 -10.33 17.74
N GLU A 370 4.10 -10.15 19.03
CA GLU A 370 2.77 -9.99 19.59
C GLU A 370 2.29 -8.55 19.36
N LEU A 371 1.19 -8.40 18.63
CA LEU A 371 0.57 -7.09 18.44
C LEU A 371 -0.21 -6.76 19.71
N THR A 372 0.12 -5.62 20.31
CA THR A 372 -0.53 -5.06 21.50
C THR A 372 -1.23 -3.76 21.17
#